data_AF-A0A2V8NBS2-F1
#
_entry.id   AF-A0A2V8NBS2-F1
#
_cell.length_a   1.000
_cell.length_b   1.000
_cell.length_c   1.000
_cell.angle_alpha   90.00
_cell.angle_beta   90.00
_cell.angle_gamma   90.00
#
_symmetry.space_group_name_H-M   'P 1'
#
loop_
_entity.id
_entity.type
_entity.pdbx_description
1 polymer ?
#
loop_
_entity_poly.entity_id
_entity_poly.type
_entity_poly.pdbx_seq_one_letter_code
_entity_poly.pdbx_strand_id
1 'polypeptide(L)'
;GGNRHLQTILVALENLKAGGRTRIGPALLGQASQWKRRGLAILISDLYDEREEIVEAVKRVRRVGHDVVIFHLLDRAEKLLEKRGTYEFRDLETGETILADADRIRRDYIERIEAALSYFRREFERTGADYAELDTSEPLDKALALYLRRRTAKRKR
;
A
#
# COMPACT_ATOMS: atom_id res chain seq x y z
N GLY A 1 3.00 -22.50 -15.08
CA GLY A 1 2.42 -21.16 -15.31
C GLY A 1 2.87 -20.09 -14.31
N GLY A 2 2.84 -20.35 -12.99
CA GLY A 2 3.05 -19.32 -11.97
C GLY A 2 4.47 -18.74 -11.83
N ASN A 3 5.51 -19.54 -12.07
CA ASN A 3 6.91 -19.11 -11.85
C ASN A 3 7.34 -17.99 -12.83
N ARG A 4 6.84 -18.06 -14.08
CA ARG A 4 7.13 -17.04 -15.10
C ARG A 4 6.52 -15.68 -14.76
N HIS A 5 5.33 -15.68 -14.17
CA HIS A 5 4.63 -14.44 -13.78
C HIS A 5 5.29 -13.77 -12.57
N LEU A 6 5.72 -14.55 -11.58
CA LEU A 6 6.52 -14.05 -10.45
C LEU A 6 7.84 -13.44 -10.94
N GLN A 7 8.57 -14.13 -11.82
CA GLN A 7 9.80 -13.60 -12.39
C GLN A 7 9.58 -12.29 -13.16
N THR A 8 8.51 -12.17 -13.96
CA THR A 8 8.18 -10.91 -14.65
C THR A 8 7.91 -9.77 -13.66
N ILE A 9 7.20 -10.03 -12.56
CA ILE A 9 6.92 -9.02 -11.54
C ILE A 9 8.21 -8.63 -10.80
N LEU A 10 9.04 -9.60 -10.40
CA LEU A 10 10.31 -9.33 -9.71
C LEU A 10 11.27 -8.50 -10.58
N VAL A 11 11.39 -8.83 -11.86
CA VAL A 11 12.19 -8.05 -12.82
C VAL A 11 11.61 -6.65 -13.01
N ALA A 12 10.29 -6.48 -13.06
CA ALA A 12 9.67 -5.16 -13.15
C ALA A 12 9.94 -4.31 -11.91
N LEU A 13 9.92 -4.91 -10.71
CA LEU A 13 10.23 -4.25 -9.45
C LEU A 13 11.73 -3.88 -9.35
N GLU A 14 12.61 -4.76 -9.78
CA GLU A 14 14.07 -4.52 -9.79
C GLU A 14 14.46 -3.35 -10.71
N ASN A 15 13.74 -3.19 -11.82
CA ASN A 15 13.98 -2.11 -12.78
C ASN A 15 13.20 -0.82 -12.46
N LEU A 16 12.39 -0.81 -11.40
CA LEU A 16 11.60 0.35 -11.03
C LEU A 16 12.51 1.42 -10.42
N LYS A 17 12.46 2.65 -10.95
CA LYS A 17 13.14 3.80 -10.35
C LYS A 17 12.12 4.67 -9.63
N ALA A 18 12.41 5.02 -8.38
CA ALA A 18 11.62 5.99 -7.65
C ALA A 18 11.60 7.32 -8.42
N GLY A 19 10.43 7.92 -8.60
CA GLY A 19 10.26 9.16 -9.34
C GLY A 19 9.11 10.00 -8.81
N GLY A 20 9.42 11.23 -8.36
CA GLY A 20 8.48 12.32 -8.05
C GLY A 20 7.45 12.07 -6.93
N ARG A 21 6.79 13.14 -6.49
CA ARG A 21 5.55 13.05 -5.70
C ARG A 21 4.42 12.68 -6.64
N THR A 22 3.91 11.45 -6.53
CA THR A 22 2.80 10.98 -7.36
C THR A 22 1.60 10.73 -6.47
N ARG A 23 0.55 11.56 -6.61
CA ARG A 23 -0.74 11.29 -5.97
C ARG A 23 -1.32 10.00 -6.57
N ILE A 24 -1.48 8.99 -5.72
CA ILE A 24 -1.87 7.62 -6.07
C ILE A 24 -3.22 7.61 -6.78
N GLY A 25 -4.19 8.38 -6.27
CA GLY A 25 -5.53 8.49 -6.84
C GLY A 25 -5.50 8.92 -8.32
N PRO A 26 -5.03 10.13 -8.65
CA PRO A 26 -4.90 10.61 -10.03
C PRO A 26 -4.08 9.70 -10.95
N ALA A 27 -2.99 9.10 -10.46
CA ALA A 27 -2.14 8.22 -11.25
C ALA A 27 -2.86 6.91 -11.64
N LEU A 28 -3.54 6.28 -10.68
CA LEU A 28 -4.36 5.09 -10.93
C LEU A 28 -5.55 5.42 -11.85
N LEU A 29 -6.23 6.54 -11.61
CA LEU A 29 -7.38 6.98 -12.41
C LEU A 29 -7.01 7.29 -13.86
N GLY A 30 -5.87 7.96 -14.08
CA GLY A 30 -5.36 8.29 -15.40
C GLY A 30 -5.01 7.04 -16.22
N GLN A 31 -4.27 6.11 -15.64
CA GLN A 31 -3.82 4.90 -16.37
C GLN A 31 -4.93 3.86 -16.58
N ALA A 32 -5.86 3.69 -15.63
CA ALA A 32 -6.93 2.69 -15.74
C ALA A 32 -7.80 2.89 -17.00
N SER A 33 -7.99 4.15 -17.42
CA SER A 33 -8.76 4.50 -18.62
C SER A 33 -8.08 4.09 -19.94
N GLN A 34 -6.77 3.88 -19.93
CA GLN A 34 -5.98 3.55 -21.13
C GLN A 34 -5.81 2.04 -21.33
N TRP A 35 -6.15 1.23 -20.34
CA TRP A 35 -5.94 -0.21 -20.38
C TRP A 35 -7.04 -0.92 -21.19
N LYS A 36 -6.70 -1.31 -22.42
CA LYS A 36 -7.64 -1.94 -23.38
C LYS A 36 -7.99 -3.41 -23.07
N ARG A 37 -7.31 -4.06 -22.13
CA ARG A 37 -7.53 -5.47 -21.77
C ARG A 37 -7.50 -5.65 -20.27
N ARG A 38 -8.40 -6.52 -19.76
CA ARG A 38 -8.40 -6.98 -18.37
C ARG A 38 -7.03 -7.53 -17.99
N GLY A 39 -6.52 -7.11 -16.84
CA GLY A 39 -5.18 -7.46 -16.36
C GLY A 39 -5.06 -7.38 -14.84
N LEU A 40 -3.85 -7.55 -14.35
CA LEU A 40 -3.49 -7.41 -12.94
C LEU A 40 -2.85 -6.04 -12.69
N ALA A 41 -3.43 -5.26 -11.80
CA ALA A 41 -2.84 -4.04 -11.26
C ALA A 41 -2.31 -4.33 -9.86
N ILE A 42 -1.05 -3.97 -9.61
CA ILE A 42 -0.41 -4.09 -8.31
C ILE A 42 -0.06 -2.67 -7.84
N LEU A 43 -0.61 -2.27 -6.69
CA LEU A 43 -0.27 -1.04 -6.00
C LEU A 43 0.64 -1.38 -4.82
N ILE A 44 1.80 -0.72 -4.74
CA ILE A 44 2.74 -0.84 -3.62
C ILE A 44 2.96 0.55 -3.09
N SER A 45 2.51 0.83 -1.86
CA SER A 45 2.58 2.16 -1.25
C SER A 45 2.29 2.10 0.25
N ASP A 46 2.77 3.11 0.98
CA ASP A 46 2.41 3.47 2.36
C ASP A 46 1.01 4.09 2.53
N LEU A 47 0.30 4.38 1.43
CA LEU A 47 -1.08 4.89 1.39
C LEU A 47 -1.30 6.17 2.20
N TYR A 48 -0.31 7.07 2.25
CA TYR A 48 -0.41 8.35 2.97
C TYR A 48 -1.28 9.42 2.28
N ASP A 49 -1.61 9.26 0.99
CA ASP A 49 -2.56 10.11 0.28
C ASP A 49 -3.98 10.06 0.91
N GLU A 50 -4.87 10.94 0.44
CA GLU A 50 -6.27 11.01 0.88
C GLU A 50 -6.99 9.66 0.68
N ARG A 51 -7.58 9.14 1.76
CA ARG A 51 -7.99 7.74 1.87
C ARG A 51 -9.15 7.42 0.92
N GLU A 52 -10.11 8.33 0.84
CA GLU A 52 -11.29 8.23 -0.01
C GLU A 52 -10.90 8.25 -1.50
N GLU A 53 -9.96 9.10 -1.90
CA GLU A 53 -9.41 9.19 -3.26
C GLU A 53 -8.72 7.88 -3.67
N ILE A 54 -7.91 7.28 -2.79
CA ILE A 54 -7.27 5.99 -3.04
C ILE A 54 -8.33 4.90 -3.25
N VAL A 55 -9.32 4.82 -2.36
CA VAL A 55 -10.37 3.81 -2.41
C VAL A 55 -11.21 3.95 -3.68
N GLU A 56 -11.60 5.17 -4.07
CA GLU A 56 -12.34 5.42 -5.30
C GLU A 56 -11.53 5.08 -6.56
N ALA A 57 -10.23 5.36 -6.56
CA ALA A 57 -9.34 4.94 -7.65
C ALA A 57 -9.31 3.42 -7.81
N VAL A 58 -9.15 2.67 -6.70
CA VAL A 58 -9.18 1.20 -6.70
C VAL A 58 -10.55 0.68 -7.16
N LYS A 59 -11.65 1.24 -6.66
CA LYS A 59 -13.02 0.87 -7.10
C LYS A 59 -13.17 1.02 -8.61
N ARG A 60 -12.65 2.10 -9.20
CA ARG A 60 -12.75 2.33 -10.64
C ARG A 60 -11.95 1.30 -11.43
N VAL A 61 -10.71 1.00 -11.02
CA VAL A 61 -9.88 -0.04 -11.65
C VAL A 61 -10.59 -1.41 -11.61
N ARG A 62 -11.19 -1.76 -10.46
CA ARG A 62 -12.00 -2.97 -10.30
C ARG A 62 -13.23 -2.98 -11.21
N ARG A 63 -13.95 -1.87 -11.35
CA ARG A 63 -15.13 -1.73 -12.23
C ARG A 63 -14.78 -1.94 -13.71
N VAL A 64 -13.59 -1.50 -14.15
CA VAL A 64 -13.09 -1.76 -15.52
C VAL A 64 -12.69 -3.24 -15.71
N GLY A 65 -12.69 -4.04 -14.65
CA GLY A 65 -12.54 -5.49 -14.68
C GLY A 65 -11.10 -5.98 -14.48
N HIS A 66 -10.23 -5.13 -13.93
CA HIS A 66 -8.89 -5.53 -13.53
C HIS A 66 -8.89 -6.18 -12.15
N ASP A 67 -8.01 -7.16 -11.96
CA ASP A 67 -7.66 -7.64 -10.63
C ASP A 67 -6.74 -6.62 -9.97
N VAL A 68 -7.07 -6.19 -8.75
CA VAL A 68 -6.25 -5.23 -8.01
C VAL A 68 -5.69 -5.91 -6.77
N VAL A 69 -4.39 -5.70 -6.58
CA VAL A 69 -3.64 -6.14 -5.40
C VAL A 69 -2.98 -4.92 -4.79
N ILE A 70 -3.21 -4.71 -3.51
CA ILE A 70 -2.61 -3.62 -2.75
C ILE A 70 -1.65 -4.23 -1.73
N PHE A 71 -0.40 -3.82 -1.81
CA PHE A 71 0.63 -4.04 -0.81
C PHE A 71 0.85 -2.73 -0.05
N HIS A 72 0.34 -2.68 1.17
CA HIS A 72 0.48 -1.54 2.06
C HIS A 72 1.80 -1.67 2.81
N LEU A 73 2.76 -0.81 2.49
CA LEU A 73 4.07 -0.77 3.14
C LEU A 73 3.93 -0.13 4.53
N LEU A 74 4.43 -0.82 5.55
CA LEU A 74 4.39 -0.35 6.93
C LEU A 74 5.80 -0.41 7.52
N ASP A 75 6.28 0.71 8.04
CA ASP A 75 7.50 0.72 8.85
C ASP A 75 7.13 0.33 10.29
N ARG A 76 7.83 -0.69 10.80
CA ARG A 76 7.70 -1.16 12.17
C ARG A 76 7.98 -0.06 13.20
N ALA A 77 8.95 0.83 12.92
CA ALA A 77 9.31 1.93 13.79
C ALA A 77 8.21 3.00 13.87
N GLU A 78 7.48 3.23 12.77
CA GLU A 78 6.28 4.07 12.76
C GLU A 78 5.16 3.39 13.55
N LYS A 79 4.82 2.13 13.24
CA LYS A 79 3.72 1.40 13.91
C LYS A 79 3.79 1.40 15.44
N LEU A 80 5.00 1.35 16.01
CA LEU A 80 5.21 1.27 17.46
C LEU A 80 5.60 2.61 18.10
N LEU A 81 5.88 3.63 17.29
CA LEU A 81 6.46 4.91 17.70
C LEU A 81 7.54 4.72 18.79
N GLU A 82 8.54 3.88 18.49
CA GLU A 82 9.51 3.38 19.50
C GLU A 82 10.40 4.48 20.11
N LYS A 83 10.38 5.67 19.51
CA LYS A 83 11.04 6.90 19.99
C LYS A 83 10.48 7.33 21.36
N ARG A 84 11.37 7.76 22.28
CA ARG A 84 11.03 8.19 23.66
C ARG A 84 11.53 9.61 23.96
N GLY A 85 10.72 10.42 24.63
CA GLY A 85 11.01 11.83 24.89
C GLY A 85 10.61 12.79 23.76
N THR A 86 11.09 14.03 23.83
CA THR A 86 10.73 15.09 22.88
C THR A 86 11.53 15.00 21.60
N TYR A 87 10.84 14.93 20.46
CA TYR A 87 11.46 14.96 19.14
C TYR A 87 10.88 16.06 18.26
N GLU A 88 11.72 16.55 17.36
CA GLU A 88 11.27 17.27 16.18
C GLU A 88 10.80 16.24 15.15
N PHE A 89 9.50 16.19 14.90
CA PHE A 89 8.89 15.42 13.83
C PHE A 89 8.93 16.26 12.57
N ARG A 90 9.57 15.76 11.52
CA ARG A 90 9.55 16.38 10.20
C ARG A 90 8.54 15.66 9.31
N ASP A 91 7.56 16.41 8.82
CA ASP A 91 6.68 15.94 7.77
C ASP A 91 7.47 15.83 6.45
N LEU A 92 7.49 14.63 5.86
CA LEU A 92 8.23 14.34 4.63
C LEU A 92 7.55 14.92 3.37
N GLU A 93 6.27 15.27 3.46
CA GLU A 93 5.48 15.86 2.38
C GLU A 93 5.53 17.39 2.38
N THR A 94 5.47 18.02 3.55
CA THR A 94 5.47 19.50 3.62
C THR A 94 6.83 20.08 3.99
N GLY A 95 7.67 19.30 4.68
CA GLY A 95 8.90 19.78 5.30
C GLY A 95 8.68 20.51 6.63
N GLU A 96 7.44 20.60 7.11
CA GLU A 96 7.12 21.21 8.41
C GLU A 96 7.73 20.40 9.56
N THR A 97 8.09 21.10 10.63
CA THR A 97 8.68 20.50 11.82
C THR A 97 7.81 20.80 13.04
N ILE A 98 7.50 19.75 13.80
CA ILE A 98 6.66 19.83 14.99
C ILE A 98 7.45 19.25 16.16
N LEU A 99 7.65 20.04 17.22
CA LEU A 99 8.19 19.54 18.49
C LEU A 99 7.08 18.86 19.27
N ALA A 100 7.19 17.54 19.47
CA ALA A 100 6.23 16.78 20.24
C ALA A 100 6.91 15.77 21.18
N ASP A 101 6.31 15.57 22.35
CA ASP A 101 6.67 14.51 23.27
C ASP A 101 6.06 13.19 22.78
N ALA A 102 6.92 12.28 22.32
CA ALA A 102 6.51 11.01 21.74
C ALA A 102 5.69 10.15 22.72
N ASP A 103 5.98 10.21 24.03
CA ASP A 103 5.27 9.41 25.03
C ASP A 103 3.85 9.92 25.28
N ARG A 104 3.63 11.23 25.11
CA ARG A 104 2.29 11.85 25.25
C ARG A 104 1.38 11.56 24.06
N ILE A 105 1.93 11.55 22.84
CA ILE A 105 1.15 11.34 21.61
C ILE A 105 1.03 9.87 21.19
N ARG A 106 1.83 8.97 21.78
CA ARG A 106 1.96 7.58 21.33
C ARG A 106 0.63 6.86 21.21
N ARG A 107 -0.22 6.95 22.24
CA ARG A 107 -1.52 6.26 22.26
C ARG A 107 -2.40 6.73 21.10
N ASP A 108 -2.64 8.02 21.02
CA ASP A 108 -3.45 8.63 19.97
C ASP A 108 -2.90 8.35 18.56
N TYR A 109 -1.58 8.35 18.40
CA TYR A 109 -0.92 8.04 17.14
C TYR A 109 -1.13 6.59 16.71
N ILE A 110 -0.91 5.63 17.62
CA ILE A 110 -1.14 4.20 17.35
C ILE A 110 -2.62 3.96 17.02
N GLU A 111 -3.55 4.54 17.78
CA GLU A 111 -4.98 4.43 17.51
C GLU A 111 -5.36 4.96 16.13
N ARG A 112 -4.76 6.08 15.70
CA ARG A 112 -4.97 6.64 14.35
C ARG A 112 -4.46 5.72 13.25
N ILE A 113 -3.30 5.09 13.43
CA ILE A 113 -2.76 4.10 12.49
C ILE A 113 -3.68 2.89 12.42
N GLU A 114 -4.07 2.32 13.56
CA GLU A 114 -4.95 1.15 13.61
C GLU A 114 -6.31 1.43 12.96
N ALA A 115 -6.87 2.63 13.18
CA ALA A 115 -8.08 3.08 12.52
C ALA A 115 -7.91 3.18 11.01
N ALA A 116 -6.77 3.71 10.53
CA ALA A 116 -6.45 3.80 9.11
C ALA A 116 -6.32 2.41 8.46
N LEU A 117 -5.57 1.50 9.08
CA LEU A 117 -5.41 0.12 8.61
C LEU A 117 -6.75 -0.60 8.55
N SER A 118 -7.58 -0.42 9.57
CA SER A 118 -8.92 -1.01 9.63
C SER A 118 -9.84 -0.44 8.55
N TYR A 119 -9.73 0.86 8.26
CA TYR A 119 -10.46 1.50 7.16
C TYR A 119 -10.08 0.88 5.82
N PHE A 120 -8.78 0.85 5.47
CA PHE A 120 -8.33 0.33 4.18
C PHE A 120 -8.66 -1.14 4.00
N ARG A 121 -8.47 -1.96 5.05
CA ARG A 121 -8.82 -3.38 5.00
C ARG A 121 -10.29 -3.58 4.64
N ARG A 122 -11.20 -2.88 5.34
CA ARG A 122 -12.65 -2.97 5.07
C ARG A 122 -13.00 -2.48 3.67
N GLU A 123 -12.49 -1.32 3.27
CA GLU A 123 -12.87 -0.73 1.98
C GLU A 123 -12.35 -1.56 0.82
N PHE A 124 -11.08 -2.00 0.83
CA PHE A 124 -10.54 -2.81 -0.25
C PHE A 124 -11.18 -4.20 -0.34
N GLU A 125 -11.50 -4.84 0.79
CA GLU A 125 -12.29 -6.07 0.81
C GLU A 125 -13.65 -5.88 0.12
N ARG A 126 -14.35 -4.78 0.40
CA ARG A 126 -15.64 -4.45 -0.24
C ARG A 126 -15.52 -4.22 -1.74
N THR A 127 -14.38 -3.74 -2.22
CA THR A 127 -14.11 -3.62 -3.67
C THR A 127 -13.75 -4.95 -4.35
N GLY A 128 -13.54 -6.01 -3.56
CA GLY A 128 -13.00 -7.29 -4.01
C GLY A 128 -11.55 -7.19 -4.48
N ALA A 129 -10.82 -6.16 -4.06
CA ALA A 129 -9.38 -6.10 -4.22
C ALA A 129 -8.70 -6.93 -3.13
N ASP A 130 -7.56 -7.55 -3.46
CA ASP A 130 -6.77 -8.21 -2.43
C ASP A 130 -5.88 -7.16 -1.74
N TYR A 131 -5.89 -7.15 -0.41
CA TYR A 131 -5.10 -6.24 0.40
C TYR A 131 -4.17 -7.04 1.31
N ALA A 132 -2.89 -6.65 1.34
CA ALA A 132 -1.88 -7.23 2.20
C ALA A 132 -0.99 -6.13 2.79
N GLU A 133 -0.72 -6.23 4.08
CA GLU A 133 0.25 -5.39 4.78
C GLU A 133 1.64 -6.03 4.64
N LEU A 134 2.63 -5.23 4.26
CA LEU A 134 4.03 -5.63 4.16
C LEU A 134 4.85 -4.82 5.15
N ASP A 135 5.60 -5.51 6.01
CA ASP A 135 6.59 -4.87 6.88
C ASP A 135 7.87 -4.60 6.06
N THR A 136 8.33 -3.36 6.03
CA THR A 136 9.54 -2.98 5.28
C THR A 136 10.82 -3.57 5.87
N SER A 137 10.77 -4.12 7.09
CA SER A 137 11.87 -4.88 7.69
C SER A 137 11.95 -6.34 7.18
N GLU A 138 10.94 -6.83 6.46
CA GLU A 138 10.95 -8.16 5.86
C GLU A 138 11.46 -8.17 4.41
N PRO A 139 12.19 -9.22 3.98
CA PRO A 139 12.56 -9.38 2.58
C PRO A 139 11.33 -9.41 1.65
N LEU A 140 11.28 -8.48 0.69
CA LEU A 140 10.17 -8.28 -0.24
C LEU A 140 9.79 -9.57 -1.01
N ASP A 141 10.77 -10.39 -1.36
CA ASP A 141 10.62 -11.65 -2.07
C ASP A 141 9.76 -12.66 -1.28
N LYS A 142 9.94 -12.74 0.04
CA LYS A 142 9.13 -13.61 0.91
C LYS A 142 7.68 -13.17 0.96
N ALA A 143 7.46 -11.86 1.11
CA ALA A 143 6.13 -11.29 1.26
C ALA A 143 5.31 -11.42 -0.04
N LEU A 144 5.95 -11.13 -1.19
CA LEU A 144 5.34 -11.29 -2.51
C LEU A 144 5.06 -12.76 -2.83
N ALA A 145 5.99 -13.67 -2.54
CA ALA A 145 5.83 -15.10 -2.79
C ALA A 145 4.69 -15.69 -1.96
N LEU A 146 4.58 -15.32 -0.68
CA LEU A 146 3.49 -15.76 0.20
C LEU A 146 2.13 -15.31 -0.35
N TYR A 147 2.03 -14.07 -0.80
CA TYR A 147 0.83 -13.51 -1.39
C TYR A 147 0.43 -14.23 -2.69
N LEU A 148 1.37 -14.41 -3.64
CA LEU A 148 1.07 -15.07 -4.91
C LEU A 148 0.64 -16.53 -4.73
N ARG A 149 1.20 -17.23 -3.72
CA ARG A 149 0.76 -18.59 -3.35
C ARG A 149 -0.68 -18.59 -2.86
N ARG A 150 -1.06 -17.66 -1.98
CA ARG A 150 -2.45 -17.51 -1.48
C ARG A 150 -3.44 -17.22 -2.61
N ARG A 151 -3.10 -16.34 -3.55
CA ARG A 151 -3.95 -16.02 -4.70
C ARG A 151 -4.15 -17.20 -5.65
N THR A 152 -3.10 -17.98 -5.90
CA THR A 152 -3.19 -19.18 -6.75
C THR A 152 -4.15 -20.22 -6.16
N ALA A 153 -4.24 -20.31 -4.83
CA ALA A 153 -5.19 -21.18 -4.15
C ALA A 153 -6.64 -20.67 -4.24
N LYS A 154 -6.86 -19.34 -4.12
CA LYS A 154 -8.19 -18.71 -4.28
C LYS A 154 -8.79 -18.94 -5.66
N ARG A 155 -7.96 -18.99 -6.70
CA ARG A 155 -8.38 -19.15 -8.11
C ARG A 155 -8.74 -20.59 -8.53
N LYS A 156 -8.50 -21.57 -7.66
CA LYS A 156 -8.82 -23.00 -7.88
C LYS A 156 -10.13 -23.43 -7.19
N ARG A 157 -10.81 -22.52 -6.50
CA ARG A 157 -12.16 -22.69 -5.97
C ARG A 157 -13.13 -21.93 -6.85
#